data_AF-A0A7Y8HP39-F1
#
_entry.id   AF-A0A7Y8HP39-F1
#
_cell.length_a   1.000
_cell.length_b   1.000
_cell.length_c   1.000
_cell.angle_alpha   90.00
_cell.angle_beta   90.00
_cell.angle_gamma   90.00
#
_symmetry.space_group_name_H-M   'P 1'
#
loop_
_entity.id
_entity.type
_entity.pdbx_description
1 polymer ?
#
loop_
_entity_poly.entity_id
_entity_poly.type
_entity_poly.pdbx_seq_one_letter_code
_entity_poly.pdbx_strand_id
1 'polypeptide(L)'
;MLLQVISVLGALMVLSAYGLLQGGIWRELNAGYLAFNIVGSLLLGIVAIVDQRVGFIFLEFAWAGLGLIGVARAMKARHSAG
;
A
#
# COMPACT_ATOMS: atom_id res chain seq x y z
N MET A 1 18.43 -14.34 -0.82
CA MET A 1 18.44 -13.87 0.57
C MET A 1 18.09 -12.39 0.69
N LEU A 2 18.89 -11.46 0.15
CA LEU A 2 18.63 -10.00 0.29
C LEU A 2 17.24 -9.56 -0.21
N LEU A 3 16.83 -10.00 -1.41
CA LEU A 3 15.50 -9.67 -1.97
C LEU A 3 14.35 -10.22 -1.11
N GLN A 4 14.53 -11.37 -0.48
CA GLN A 4 13.52 -11.96 0.41
C GLN A 4 13.38 -11.14 1.69
N VAL A 5 14.48 -10.65 2.26
CA VAL A 5 14.45 -9.72 3.41
C VAL A 5 13.74 -8.42 3.03
N ILE A 6 14.04 -7.86 1.85
CA ILE A 6 13.38 -6.66 1.32
C ILE A 6 11.87 -6.91 1.16
N SER A 7 11.48 -8.07 0.63
CA SER A 7 10.07 -8.44 0.47
C SER A 7 9.35 -8.56 1.81
N VAL A 8 9.97 -9.22 2.80
CA VAL A 8 9.38 -9.37 4.14
C VAL A 8 9.24 -8.00 4.82
N LEU A 9 10.25 -7.14 4.70
CA LEU A 9 10.18 -5.77 5.24
C LEU A 9 9.08 -4.96 4.56
N GLY A 10 9.00 -4.98 3.23
CA GLY A 10 7.95 -4.29 2.48
C GLY A 10 6.54 -4.78 2.87
N ALA A 11 6.35 -6.09 2.98
CA ALA A 11 5.10 -6.68 3.43
C ALA A 11 4.71 -6.25 4.85
N LEU A 12 5.66 -6.26 5.79
CA LEU A 12 5.41 -5.82 7.17
C LEU A 12 5.04 -4.34 7.25
N MET A 13 5.66 -3.48 6.42
CA MET A 13 5.32 -2.06 6.38
C MET A 13 3.88 -1.84 5.90
N VAL A 14 3.47 -2.49 4.80
CA VAL A 14 2.10 -2.38 4.27
C VAL A 14 1.08 -2.98 5.25
N LEU A 15 1.35 -4.16 5.82
CA LEU A 15 0.45 -4.82 6.77
C LEU A 15 0.28 -4.02 8.06
N SER A 16 1.37 -3.43 8.58
CA SER A 16 1.31 -2.60 9.78
C SER A 16 0.53 -1.31 9.53
N ALA A 17 0.73 -0.67 8.37
CA ALA A 17 -0.07 0.49 7.98
C ALA A 17 -1.55 0.14 7.88
N TYR A 18 -1.89 -0.98 7.25
CA TYR A 18 -3.25 -1.44 7.10
C TYR A 18 -3.89 -1.82 8.46
N GLY A 19 -3.17 -2.52 9.33
CA GLY A 19 -3.64 -2.86 10.68
C GLY A 19 -3.91 -1.63 11.54
N LEU A 20 -3.04 -0.61 11.47
CA LEU A 20 -3.23 0.67 12.16
C LEU A 20 -4.40 1.48 11.59
N LEU A 21 -4.64 1.39 10.28
CA LEU A 21 -5.81 1.98 9.64
C LEU A 21 -7.10 1.29 10.11
N GLN A 22 -7.12 -0.04 10.11
CA GLN A 22 -8.30 -0.83 10.46
C GLN A 22 -8.63 -0.74 11.96
N GLY A 23 -7.61 -0.60 12.82
CA GLY A 23 -7.76 -0.30 14.25
C GLY A 23 -8.20 1.14 14.56
N GLY A 24 -8.40 1.99 13.55
CA GLY A 24 -8.82 3.38 13.71
C GLY A 24 -7.74 4.31 14.30
N ILE A 25 -6.51 3.81 14.49
CA ILE A 25 -5.38 4.58 15.02
C ILE A 25 -4.89 5.56 13.97
N TRP A 26 -4.75 5.10 12.72
CA TRP A 26 -4.43 5.92 11.57
C TRP A 26 -5.67 6.14 10.71
N ARG A 27 -5.77 7.30 10.08
CA ARG A 27 -6.78 7.60 9.05
C ARG A 27 -6.11 7.48 7.68
N GLU A 28 -6.90 7.27 6.63
CA GLU A 28 -6.40 7.12 5.24
C GLU A 28 -5.51 8.30 4.78
N LEU A 29 -5.71 9.50 5.36
CA LEU A 29 -4.95 10.73 5.09
C LEU A 29 -3.75 10.96 6.04
N ASN A 30 -3.43 9.99 6.90
CA ASN A 30 -2.31 10.14 7.83
C ASN A 30 -0.97 9.96 7.08
N ALA A 31 -0.05 10.92 7.25
CA ALA A 31 1.24 10.91 6.58
C ALA A 31 2.07 9.64 6.88
N GLY A 32 1.97 9.10 8.10
CA GLY A 32 2.63 7.85 8.48
C GLY A 32 2.07 6.63 7.74
N TYR A 33 0.74 6.57 7.61
CA TYR A 33 0.04 5.54 6.83
C TYR A 33 0.45 5.59 5.35
N LEU A 34 0.43 6.78 4.75
CA LEU A 34 0.81 6.96 3.36
C LEU A 34 2.27 6.61 3.11
N ALA A 35 3.18 7.03 3.98
CA ALA A 35 4.61 6.75 3.85
C ALA A 35 4.92 5.25 3.95
N PHE A 36 4.33 4.56 4.94
CA PHE A 36 4.54 3.11 5.10
C PHE A 36 3.97 2.33 3.92
N ASN A 37 2.79 2.73 3.42
CA ASN A 37 2.22 2.10 2.23
C ASN A 37 3.12 2.31 1.01
N ILE A 38 3.45 3.56 0.68
CA ILE A 38 4.25 3.88 -0.51
C ILE A 38 5.59 3.16 -0.49
N VAL A 39 6.31 3.22 0.62
CA VAL A 39 7.63 2.58 0.74
C VAL A 39 7.50 1.06 0.70
N GLY A 40 6.54 0.47 1.42
CA GLY A 40 6.32 -0.97 1.44
C GLY A 40 5.94 -1.53 0.06
N SER A 41 5.04 -0.87 -0.65
CA SER A 41 4.64 -1.22 -2.02
C SER A 41 5.79 -1.11 -3.01
N LEU A 42 6.65 -0.08 -2.90
CA LEU A 42 7.83 0.08 -3.76
C LEU A 42 8.84 -1.05 -3.57
N LEU A 43 9.11 -1.44 -2.31
CA LEU A 43 10.01 -2.54 -2.01
C LEU A 43 9.48 -3.87 -2.55
N LEU A 44 8.18 -4.13 -2.39
CA LEU A 44 7.52 -5.32 -2.94
C LEU A 44 7.52 -5.31 -4.47
N GLY A 45 7.27 -4.15 -5.09
CA GLY A 45 7.30 -3.97 -6.54
C GLY A 45 8.67 -4.28 -7.15
N ILE A 46 9.75 -3.81 -6.52
CA ILE A 46 11.13 -4.12 -6.95
C ILE A 46 11.37 -5.63 -6.90
N VAL A 47 10.97 -6.30 -5.82
CA VAL A 47 11.14 -7.76 -5.71
C VAL A 47 10.30 -8.51 -6.73
N ALA A 48 9.06 -8.08 -6.98
CA ALA A 48 8.16 -8.72 -7.94
C ALA A 48 8.68 -8.65 -9.39
N ILE A 49 9.28 -7.53 -9.77
CA ILE A 49 9.90 -7.34 -11.10
C ILE A 49 11.10 -8.28 -11.26
N VAL A 50 11.95 -8.34 -10.23
CA VAL A 50 13.16 -9.17 -10.27
C VAL A 50 12.82 -10.66 -10.28
N ASP A 51 11.83 -11.08 -9.51
CA ASP A 51 11.39 -12.49 -9.44
C ASP A 51 10.45 -12.89 -10.60
N GLN A 52 10.10 -11.98 -11.51
CA GLN A 52 9.18 -12.24 -12.65
C GLN A 52 7.84 -12.88 -12.22
N ARG A 53 7.34 -12.55 -11.03
CA ARG A 53 6.11 -13.14 -10.47
C ARG A 53 4.88 -12.48 -11.05
N VAL A 54 4.46 -12.95 -12.22
CA VAL A 54 3.29 -12.44 -12.95
C VAL A 54 2.02 -12.38 -12.08
N GLY A 55 1.79 -13.38 -11.22
CA GLY A 55 0.66 -13.37 -10.28
C GLY A 55 0.73 -12.25 -9.25
N PHE A 56 1.93 -11.87 -8.82
CA PHE A 56 2.14 -10.76 -7.88
C PHE A 56 2.01 -9.40 -8.58
N ILE A 57 2.41 -9.31 -9.85
CA ILE A 57 2.21 -8.12 -10.68
C ILE A 57 0.71 -7.83 -10.84
N PHE A 58 -0.11 -8.84 -11.12
CA PHE A 58 -1.58 -8.70 -11.18
C PHE A 58 -2.18 -8.29 -9.84
N LEU A 59 -1.69 -8.87 -8.75
CA LEU A 59 -2.15 -8.53 -7.41
C LEU A 59 -1.84 -7.06 -7.07
N GLU A 60 -0.65 -6.57 -7.38
CA GLU A 60 -0.32 -5.16 -7.17
C GLU A 60 -1.09 -4.22 -8.10
N PHE A 61 -1.42 -4.65 -9.32
CA PHE A 61 -2.32 -3.90 -10.19
C PHE A 61 -3.73 -3.79 -9.59
N ALA A 62 -4.24 -4.86 -8.99
CA ALA A 62 -5.52 -4.85 -8.30
C ALA A 62 -5.49 -3.94 -7.05
N TRP A 63 -4.39 -3.99 -6.28
CA TRP A 63 -4.17 -3.09 -5.14
C TRP A 63 -4.07 -1.63 -5.55
N ALA A 64 -3.35 -1.33 -6.63
CA ALA A 64 -3.29 0.02 -7.19
C ALA A 64 -4.68 0.53 -7.62
N GLY A 65 -5.50 -0.33 -8.22
CA GLY A 65 -6.88 -0.01 -8.58
C GLY A 65 -7.77 0.30 -7.38
N LEU A 66 -7.68 -0.51 -6.32
CA LEU A 66 -8.40 -0.26 -5.06
C LEU A 66 -7.93 1.02 -4.36
N GLY A 67 -6.62 1.29 -4.39
CA GLY A 67 -6.04 2.55 -3.90
C GLY A 67 -6.58 3.77 -4.64
N LEU A 68 -6.72 3.68 -5.97
CA LEU A 68 -7.32 4.74 -6.79
C LEU A 68 -8.78 5.02 -6.40
N ILE A 69 -9.56 3.97 -6.13
CA ILE A 69 -10.94 4.08 -5.66
C ILE A 69 -10.99 4.73 -4.26
N GLY A 70 -10.06 4.35 -3.37
CA GLY A 70 -9.91 4.97 -2.04
C GLY A 70 -9.62 6.47 -2.15
N VAL A 71 -8.67 6.87 -2.99
CA VAL A 71 -8.34 8.29 -3.23
C VAL A 71 -9.53 9.04 -3.83
N ALA A 72 -10.22 8.46 -4.81
CA ALA A 72 -11.41 9.07 -5.40
C ALA A 72 -12.53 9.26 -4.37
N ARG A 73 -12.74 8.29 -3.48
CA ARG A 73 -13.70 8.41 -2.35
C ARG A 73 -13.26 9.46 -1.33
N ALA A 74 -11.97 9.51 -0.97
CA ALA A 74 -11.43 10.49 -0.04
C ALA A 74 -11.55 11.93 -0.59
N MET A 75 -11.30 12.13 -1.89
CA MET A 75 -11.52 13.42 -2.55
C MET A 75 -13.00 13.81 -2.55
N LYS A 76 -13.90 12.86 -2.85
CA LYS A 76 -15.34 13.10 -2.85
C LYS A 76 -15.87 13.47 -1.46
N ALA A 77 -15.39 12.79 -0.41
CA ALA A 77 -15.74 13.08 0.97
C ALA A 77 -15.26 14.48 1.42
N ARG A 78 -14.12 14.96 0.92
CA ARG A 78 -13.63 16.33 1.19
C ARG A 78 -14.43 17.41 0.45
N HIS A 79 -15.00 17.09 -0.71
CA HIS A 79 -15.78 18.04 -1.51
C HIS A 79 -17.23 18.22 -0.98
N SER A 80 -17.80 17.21 -0.32
CA SER A 80 -19.14 17.30 0.30
C SER A 80 -19.15 17.95 1.69
N ALA A 81 -17.99 18.35 2.22
CA ALA A 81 -17.83 18.95 3.54
C ALA A 81 -17.50 20.46 3.49
N GLY A 82 -17.58 21.09 2.30
CA GLY A 82 -17.47 22.54 2.10
C GLY A 82 -18.73 23.07 1.45
#